data_AF-X1M786-F1
#
_entry.id   AF-X1M786-F1
#
_cell.length_a   1.000
_cell.length_b   1.000
_cell.length_c   1.000
_cell.angle_alpha   90.00
_cell.angle_beta   90.00
_cell.angle_gamma   90.00
#
_symmetry.space_group_name_H-M   'P 1'
#
loop_
_entity.id
_entity.type
_entity.pdbx_description
1 polymer ?
#
loop_
_entity_poly.entity_id
_entity_poly.type
_entity_poly.pdbx_seq_one_letter_code
_entity_poly.pdbx_strand_id
1 'polypeptide(L)' 'EMTWGYWNKILRIDLTSQRITKEEMDEDTYRLFVGGAGIGAKILWEEISSEVSALVS' A
#
# COMPACT_ATOMS: atom_id res chain seq x y z
N GLU A 1 4.78 20.73 -1.62
CA GLU A 1 5.15 20.65 -0.19
C GLU A 1 6.22 19.59 -0.01
N MET A 2 7.13 19.80 0.95
CA MET A 2 8.43 19.12 1.01
C MET A 2 8.37 17.98 2.03
N THR A 3 8.30 16.73 1.57
CA THR A 3 8.25 15.54 2.45
C THR A 3 9.66 14.99 2.67
N TRP A 4 10.19 15.08 3.89
CA TRP A 4 11.57 14.68 4.22
C TRP A 4 11.72 13.21 4.69
N GLY A 5 10.67 12.38 4.53
CA GLY A 5 10.67 11.01 5.10
C GLY A 5 9.90 9.95 4.30
N TYR A 6 9.05 10.32 3.34
CA TYR A 6 8.31 9.38 2.50
C TYR A 6 8.03 10.00 1.13
N TRP A 7 7.95 9.14 0.11
CA TRP A 7 7.88 9.56 -1.30
C TRP A 7 6.48 9.93 -1.80
N ASN A 8 5.43 9.74 -1.00
CA ASN A 8 4.01 9.83 -1.39
C ASN A 8 3.65 8.95 -2.60
N LYS A 9 4.34 7.82 -2.76
CA LYS A 9 4.18 6.94 -3.91
C LYS A 9 4.22 5.49 -3.48
N ILE A 10 3.27 4.70 -3.99
CA ILE A 10 3.25 3.25 -3.88
C ILE A 10 3.30 2.68 -5.31
N LEU A 11 4.19 1.72 -5.54
CA LEU A 11 4.20 0.93 -6.76
C LEU A 11 3.24 -0.25 -6.57
N ARG A 12 2.22 -0.36 -7.43
CA ARG A 12 1.28 -1.47 -7.44
C ARG A 12 1.64 -2.38 -8.62
N ILE A 13 1.81 -3.67 -8.34
CA ILE A 13 2.21 -4.67 -9.32
C ILE A 13 1.18 -5.79 -9.31
N ASP A 14 0.52 -6.00 -10.44
CA ASP A 14 -0.29 -7.17 -10.71
C ASP A 14 0.53 -8.16 -11.53
N LEU A 15 0.88 -9.28 -10.90
CA LEU A 15 1.70 -10.33 -11.52
C LEU A 15 0.91 -11.20 -12.51
N THR A 16 -0.41 -11.28 -12.39
CA THR A 16 -1.28 -12.05 -13.29
C THR A 16 -1.40 -11.34 -14.64
N SER A 17 -1.70 -10.04 -14.63
CA SER A 17 -1.86 -9.24 -15.86
C SER A 17 -0.58 -8.53 -16.32
N GLN A 18 0.53 -8.68 -15.58
CA GLN A 18 1.82 -8.01 -15.82
C GLN A 18 1.70 -6.49 -15.88
N ARG A 19 0.86 -5.91 -15.01
CA ARG A 19 0.58 -4.47 -14.97
C ARG A 19 1.33 -3.81 -13.82
N ILE A 20 1.90 -2.64 -14.12
CA ILE A 20 2.55 -1.77 -13.15
C ILE A 20 1.80 -0.43 -13.14
N THR A 21 1.36 0.00 -11.96
CA THR A 21 0.80 1.33 -11.76
C THR A 21 1.46 2.03 -10.58
N LYS A 22 1.41 3.36 -10.59
CA LYS A 22 1.90 4.20 -9.51
C LYS A 22 0.69 4.87 -8.86
N GLU A 23 0.54 4.65 -7.56
CA GLU A 23 -0.48 5.29 -6.74
C GLU A 23 0.14 6.40 -5.91
N GLU A 24 -0.56 7.52 -5.79
CA GLU A 24 -0.21 8.58 -4.84
C GLU A 24 -1.11 8.43 -3.61
N MET A 25 -0.49 8.48 -2.44
CA MET A 25 -1.19 8.30 -1.17
C MET A 25 -1.31 9.64 -0.45
N ASP A 26 -2.45 9.85 0.21
CA ASP A 26 -2.71 11.08 0.95
C ASP A 26 -1.74 11.25 2.13
N GLU A 27 -1.47 12.50 2.49
CA GLU A 27 -0.52 12.82 3.56
C GLU A 27 -1.04 12.41 4.94
N ASP A 28 -2.36 12.43 5.14
CA ASP A 28 -2.99 12.11 6.42
C ASP A 28 -2.79 10.64 6.80
N THR A 29 -2.76 9.75 5.81
CA THR A 29 -2.41 8.34 5.95
C THR A 29 -0.99 8.20 6.48
N TYR A 30 -0.03 8.98 5.97
CA TYR A 30 1.33 8.95 6.52
C TYR A 30 1.40 9.53 7.93
N ARG A 31 0.58 10.54 8.28
CA ARG A 31 0.52 11.06 9.66
C ARG A 31 -0.05 10.03 10.64
N LEU A 32 -1.07 9.29 10.23
CA LEU A 32 -1.75 8.31 11.09
C LEU A 32 -0.96 7.01 11.26
N PHE A 33 -0.34 6.52 10.18
CA PHE A 33 0.28 5.19 10.14
C PHE A 33 1.81 5.23 10.08
N VAL A 34 2.42 6.42 9.99
CA VAL A 34 3.87 6.71 10.01
C VAL A 34 4.64 6.18 8.81
N GLY A 35 4.46 4.92 8.44
CA GLY A 35 5.20 4.24 7.37
C GLY A 35 5.32 2.74 7.63
N GLY A 36 6.12 2.06 6.81
CA GLY A 36 6.53 0.65 7.02
C GLY A 36 5.37 -0.28 7.38
N ALA A 37 5.45 -0.90 8.56
CA ALA A 37 4.46 -1.85 9.05
C ALA A 37 3.05 -1.25 9.24
N GLY A 38 2.93 0.02 9.63
CA GLY A 38 1.63 0.67 9.80
C GLY A 38 0.88 0.81 8.47
N ILE A 39 1.58 1.25 7.42
CA ILE A 39 1.04 1.33 6.06
C ILE A 39 0.73 -0.06 5.52
N GLY A 40 1.62 -1.04 5.72
CA GLY A 40 1.38 -2.42 5.33
C GLY A 40 0.11 -3.01 5.97
N ALA A 41 -0.11 -2.75 7.25
CA ALA A 41 -1.30 -3.21 7.97
C ALA A 41 -2.59 -2.55 7.42
N LYS A 42 -2.57 -1.24 7.13
CA LYS A 42 -3.71 -0.54 6.50
C LYS A 42 -4.08 -1.16 5.14
N ILE A 43 -3.08 -1.36 4.27
CA ILE A 43 -3.28 -1.94 2.94
C ILE A 43 -3.90 -3.34 3.05
N LEU A 44 -3.35 -4.19 3.92
CA LEU A 44 -3.91 -5.54 4.14
C LEU A 44 -5.35 -5.47 4.65
N TRP A 45 -5.64 -4.58 5.60
CA TRP A 45 -6.97 -4.42 6.18
C TRP A 45 -8.02 -3.95 5.16
N GLU A 46 -7.65 -3.05 4.24
CA GLU A 46 -8.58 -2.49 3.25
C GLU A 46 -8.74 -3.35 2.00
N GLU A 47 -7.69 -4.05 1.58
CA GLU A 47 -7.65 -4.70 0.26
C GLU A 47 -7.78 -6.24 0.31
N ILE A 48 -7.53 -6.87 1.47
CA ILE A 48 -7.55 -8.33 1.61
C ILE A 48 -8.76 -8.75 2.45
N SER A 49 -9.67 -9.53 1.86
CA SER A 49 -10.80 -10.09 2.61
C SER A 49 -10.35 -11.22 3.55
N SER A 50 -11.11 -11.44 4.62
CA SER A 50 -10.80 -12.48 5.63
C SER A 50 -10.83 -13.91 5.09
N GLU A 51 -11.43 -14.12 3.92
CA GLU A 51 -11.52 -15.43 3.25
C GLU A 51 -10.27 -15.75 2.40
N VAL A 52 -9.38 -14.78 2.20
CA VAL A 52 -8.19 -14.97 1.36
C VAL A 52 -7.18 -15.87 2.08
N SER A 53 -6.87 -17.00 1.44
CA SER A 53 -5.80 -17.90 1.89
C SER A 53 -4.42 -17.30 1.64
N ALA A 54 -3.46 -17.61 2.54
CA ALA A 54 -2.09 -17.12 2.45
C ALA A 54 -1.32 -17.57 1.19
N LEU A 55 -1.77 -18.63 0.51
CA LEU A 55 -1.07 -19.24 -0.63
C LEU A 55 -1.97 -19.39 -1.87
N VAL A 56 -2.88 -18.44 -2.13
CA VAL A 56 -3.72 -18.55 -3.34
C VAL A 56 -2.83 -18.50 -4.60
N SER A 57 -3.09 -19.41 -5.54
CA SER A 57 -2.31 -19.66 -6.76
C SER A 57 -2.87 -18.94 -7.98
#